data_AF-A0A7U9S7N8-F1
#
_entry.id   AF-A0A7U9S7N8-F1
#
_cell.length_a   1.000
_cell.length_b   1.000
_cell.length_c   1.000
_cell.angle_alpha   90.00
_cell.angle_beta   90.00
_cell.angle_gamma   90.00
#
_symmetry.space_group_name_H-M   'P 1'
#
loop_
_entity.id
_entity.type
_entity.pdbx_description
1 polymer ?
#
loop_
_entity_poly.entity_id
_entity_poly.type
_entity_poly.pdbx_seq_one_letter_code
_entity_poly.pdbx_strand_id
1 'polypeptide(L)'
;MVTESDIAAEVMKEVSAMADRTLETRNRIIEATWRAIVKDDEVKPEDGELIIQKNIRTEKGQEETRYNFMYKGEFAAGIIERQNYCDYSYFLTSDKISVSELMQRITEVALEQEEKEQWRL
;
A
#
# COMPACT_ATOMS: atom_id res chain seq x y z
N MET A 1 -39.58 -8.71 7.14
CA MET A 1 -38.92 -10.03 7.00
C MET A 1 -37.72 -9.78 6.12
N VAL A 2 -36.51 -9.91 6.64
CA VAL A 2 -35.28 -9.69 5.86
C VAL A 2 -35.20 -10.82 4.84
N THR A 3 -35.07 -10.48 3.55
CA THR A 3 -34.99 -11.47 2.49
C THR A 3 -33.54 -11.93 2.30
N GLU A 4 -33.33 -13.10 1.70
CA GLU A 4 -31.97 -13.57 1.33
C GLU A 4 -31.25 -12.56 0.42
N SER A 5 -32.01 -11.82 -0.39
CA SER A 5 -31.50 -10.72 -1.23
C SER A 5 -30.98 -9.54 -0.41
N ASP A 6 -31.64 -9.20 0.70
CA ASP A 6 -31.20 -8.10 1.59
C ASP A 6 -29.90 -8.48 2.32
N ILE A 7 -29.78 -9.75 2.73
CA ILE A 7 -28.55 -10.27 3.36
C ILE A 7 -27.40 -10.26 2.36
N ALA A 8 -27.63 -10.73 1.12
CA ALA A 8 -26.60 -10.74 0.08
C ALA A 8 -26.12 -9.32 -0.27
N ALA A 9 -27.02 -8.34 -0.33
CA ALA A 9 -26.67 -6.95 -0.59
C ALA A 9 -25.78 -6.35 0.52
N GLU A 10 -26.10 -6.61 1.79
CA GLU A 10 -25.29 -6.12 2.91
C GLU A 10 -23.90 -6.77 2.94
N VAL A 11 -23.81 -8.07 2.68
CA VAL A 11 -22.51 -8.78 2.56
C VAL A 11 -21.66 -8.20 1.43
N MET A 12 -22.25 -7.96 0.25
CA MET A 12 -21.53 -7.36 -0.87
C MET A 12 -21.01 -5.96 -0.54
N LYS A 13 -21.81 -5.14 0.15
CA LYS A 13 -21.41 -3.80 0.59
C LYS A 13 -20.22 -3.86 1.56
N GLU A 14 -20.25 -4.79 2.50
CA GLU A 14 -19.18 -4.97 3.47
C GLU A 14 -17.88 -5.45 2.80
N VAL A 15 -17.99 -6.41 1.86
CA VAL A 15 -16.86 -6.90 1.04
C VAL A 15 -16.26 -5.77 0.20
N SER A 16 -17.07 -4.94 -0.45
CA SER A 16 -16.59 -3.76 -1.19
C SER A 16 -15.84 -2.79 -0.29
N ALA A 17 -16.41 -2.44 0.88
CA ALA A 17 -15.75 -1.55 1.83
C ALA A 17 -14.44 -2.13 2.39
N MET A 18 -14.29 -3.46 2.49
CA MET A 18 -13.02 -4.10 2.83
C MET A 18 -11.99 -3.98 1.69
N ALA A 19 -12.42 -4.17 0.45
CA ALA A 19 -11.55 -4.03 -0.71
C ALA A 19 -11.02 -2.60 -0.87
N ASP A 20 -11.88 -1.60 -0.67
CA ASP A 20 -11.52 -0.18 -0.74
C ASP A 20 -10.49 0.17 0.33
N ARG A 21 -10.72 -0.23 1.59
CA ARG A 21 -9.75 -0.02 2.69
C ARG A 21 -8.39 -0.68 2.43
N THR A 22 -8.39 -1.85 1.80
CA THR A 22 -7.16 -2.56 1.44
C THR A 22 -6.40 -1.79 0.37
N LEU A 23 -7.09 -1.31 -0.67
CA LEU A 23 -6.50 -0.51 -1.74
C LEU A 23 -5.96 0.82 -1.22
N GLU A 24 -6.69 1.48 -0.32
CA GLU A 24 -6.27 2.70 0.35
C GLU A 24 -4.99 2.48 1.17
N THR A 25 -4.96 1.44 2.01
CA THR A 25 -3.79 1.08 2.82
C THR A 25 -2.56 0.86 1.95
N ARG A 26 -2.72 0.12 0.85
CA ARG A 26 -1.63 -0.11 -0.13
C ARG A 26 -1.14 1.19 -0.74
N ASN A 27 -2.04 2.07 -1.18
CA ASN A 27 -1.66 3.35 -1.77
C ASN A 27 -0.91 4.24 -0.77
N ARG A 28 -1.35 4.29 0.49
CA ARG A 28 -0.64 5.00 1.56
C ARG A 28 0.78 4.49 1.76
N ILE A 29 0.97 3.16 1.78
CA ILE A 29 2.31 2.56 1.91
C ILE A 29 3.20 2.92 0.72
N ILE A 30 2.67 2.86 -0.50
CA ILE A 30 3.41 3.23 -1.71
C ILE A 30 3.83 4.70 -1.68
N GLU A 31 2.91 5.60 -1.35
CA GLU A 31 3.18 7.03 -1.24
C GLU A 31 4.22 7.32 -0.14
N ALA A 32 4.04 6.75 1.04
CA ALA A 32 4.97 6.90 2.16
C ALA A 32 6.38 6.40 1.81
N THR A 33 6.47 5.29 1.08
CA THR A 33 7.75 4.74 0.61
C THR A 33 8.44 5.71 -0.34
N TRP A 34 7.72 6.31 -1.29
CA TRP A 34 8.28 7.34 -2.16
C TRP A 34 8.75 8.57 -1.39
N ARG A 35 7.95 9.07 -0.44
CA ARG A 35 8.35 10.21 0.42
C ARG A 35 9.60 9.89 1.24
N ALA A 36 9.74 8.65 1.72
CA ALA A 36 10.94 8.20 2.43
C ALA A 36 12.18 8.09 1.53
N ILE A 37 12.01 7.68 0.26
CA ILE A 37 13.10 7.58 -0.72
C ILE A 37 13.57 8.97 -1.17
N VAL A 38 12.63 9.84 -1.55
CA VAL A 38 12.91 11.16 -2.14
C VAL A 38 13.36 12.17 -1.08
N LYS A 39 12.76 12.13 0.11
CA LYS A 39 13.00 13.12 1.17
C LYS A 39 12.82 14.55 0.65
N ASP A 40 13.89 15.33 0.60
CA ASP A 40 13.91 16.72 0.16
C ASP A 40 14.59 16.90 -1.22
N ASP A 41 14.81 15.81 -1.97
CA ASP A 41 15.45 15.84 -3.28
C ASP A 41 14.56 16.51 -4.34
N GLU A 42 15.19 17.19 -5.30
CA GLU A 42 14.49 17.74 -6.46
C GLU A 42 14.17 16.60 -7.43
N VAL A 43 12.88 16.35 -7.63
CA VAL A 43 12.38 15.21 -8.40
C VAL A 43 11.93 15.59 -9.80
N LYS A 44 12.35 14.79 -10.77
CA LYS A 44 11.83 14.77 -12.13
C LYS A 44 11.01 13.49 -12.38
N PRO A 45 10.05 13.50 -13.32
CA PRO A 45 9.25 12.32 -13.63
C PRO A 45 10.07 11.07 -13.97
N GLU A 46 11.21 11.24 -14.65
CA GLU A 46 12.13 10.15 -15.02
C GLU A 46 12.94 9.58 -13.85
N ASP A 47 12.97 10.24 -12.70
CA ASP A 47 13.78 9.78 -11.57
C ASP A 47 13.15 8.58 -10.85
N GLY A 48 11.84 8.37 -10.95
CA GLY A 48 11.12 7.33 -10.22
C GLY A 48 10.44 6.31 -11.11
N GLU A 49 10.69 5.02 -10.88
CA GLU A 49 9.97 3.92 -11.51
C GLU A 49 9.49 2.92 -10.45
N LEU A 50 8.21 2.52 -10.52
CA LEU A 50 7.62 1.50 -9.67
C LEU A 50 7.36 0.23 -10.48
N ILE A 51 8.14 -0.82 -10.21
CA ILE A 51 8.00 -2.13 -10.86
C ILE A 51 7.15 -3.03 -9.97
N ILE A 52 5.97 -3.42 -10.45
CA ILE A 52 5.02 -4.26 -9.71
C ILE A 52 5.05 -5.69 -10.26
N GLN A 53 5.35 -6.66 -9.40
CA GLN A 53 5.32 -8.09 -9.73
C GLN A 53 4.19 -8.76 -8.94
N LYS A 54 3.17 -9.25 -9.67
CA LYS A 54 1.99 -9.91 -9.12
C LYS A 54 2.02 -11.41 -9.36
N ASN A 55 1.09 -12.14 -8.73
CA ASN A 55 0.88 -13.58 -8.90
C ASN A 55 2.10 -14.43 -8.49
N ILE A 56 2.90 -13.92 -7.56
CA ILE A 56 4.00 -14.69 -6.98
C ILE A 56 3.38 -15.63 -5.95
N ARG A 57 3.63 -16.94 -6.07
CA ARG A 57 3.26 -17.90 -5.04
C ARG A 57 4.51 -18.38 -4.32
N THR A 58 4.50 -18.26 -3.00
CA THR A 58 5.55 -18.86 -2.15
C THR A 58 5.47 -20.38 -2.20
N GLU A 59 6.54 -21.05 -1.75
CA GLU A 59 6.54 -22.51 -1.57
C GLU A 59 5.42 -23.00 -0.64
N LYS A 60 4.95 -22.14 0.27
CA LYS A 60 3.82 -22.41 1.18
C LYS A 60 2.45 -22.13 0.54
N GLY A 61 2.40 -21.78 -0.74
CA GLY A 61 1.18 -21.47 -1.48
C GLY A 61 0.58 -20.09 -1.20
N GLN A 62 1.25 -19.23 -0.42
CA GLN A 62 0.79 -17.87 -0.14
C GLN A 62 1.02 -16.96 -1.36
N GLU A 63 0.05 -16.10 -1.66
CA GLU A 63 0.17 -15.11 -2.73
C GLU A 63 0.91 -13.87 -2.23
N GLU A 64 1.90 -13.44 -3.02
CA GLU A 64 2.68 -12.23 -2.80
C GLU A 64 2.55 -11.28 -3.99
N THR A 65 2.57 -9.99 -3.69
CA THR A 65 2.86 -8.94 -4.66
C THR A 65 4.11 -8.19 -4.20
N ARG A 66 5.03 -7.93 -5.13
CA ARG A 66 6.26 -7.15 -4.86
C ARG A 66 6.20 -5.81 -5.58
N TYR A 67 6.54 -4.76 -4.85
CA TYR A 67 6.63 -3.40 -5.32
C TYR A 67 8.09 -2.97 -5.21
N ASN A 68 8.79 -2.88 -6.34
CA ASN A 68 10.19 -2.46 -6.37
C ASN A 68 10.27 -1.01 -6.81
N PHE A 69 10.86 -0.18 -5.96
CA PHE A 69 11.02 1.25 -6.14
C PHE A 69 12.41 1.51 -6.69
N MET A 70 12.47 1.96 -7.94
CA MET A 70 13.70 2.38 -8.60
C MET A 70 13.78 3.91 -8.53
N TYR A 71 14.87 4.44 -8.00
CA TYR A 71 15.10 5.88 -7.92
C TYR A 71 16.46 6.24 -8.53
N LYS A 72 16.45 7.18 -9.47
CA LYS A 72 17.61 7.64 -10.26
C LYS A 72 18.38 6.47 -10.90
N GLY A 73 17.63 5.50 -11.44
CA GLY A 73 18.17 4.31 -12.11
C GLY A 73 18.65 3.19 -11.18
N GLU A 74 18.53 3.34 -9.87
CA GLU A 74 18.97 2.35 -8.88
C GLU A 74 17.81 1.80 -8.05
N PHE A 75 17.95 0.56 -7.58
CA PHE A 75 17.02 0.02 -6.58
C PHE A 75 17.12 0.84 -5.29
N ALA A 76 15.97 1.29 -4.77
CA ALA A 76 15.90 2.09 -3.55
C ALA A 76 15.17 1.35 -2.42
N ALA A 77 14.05 0.70 -2.73
CA ALA A 77 13.31 -0.10 -1.76
C ALA A 77 12.45 -1.15 -2.43
N GLY A 78 12.09 -2.18 -1.68
CA GLY A 78 11.12 -3.20 -2.05
C GLY A 78 10.07 -3.35 -0.95
N ILE A 79 8.80 -3.34 -1.31
CA ILE A 79 7.70 -3.73 -0.43
C ILE A 79 7.15 -5.07 -0.91
N ILE A 80 7.09 -6.05 -0.02
CA ILE A 80 6.43 -7.33 -0.25
C ILE A 80 5.09 -7.29 0.48
N GLU A 81 4.00 -7.31 -0.27
CA GLU A 81 2.66 -7.53 0.25
C GLU A 81 2.38 -9.03 0.21
N ARG A 82 2.08 -9.63 1.36
CA ARG A 82 1.62 -11.03 1.48
C ARG A 82 0.16 -11.05 1.90
N GLN A 83 -0.65 -11.82 1.20
CA GLN A 83 -2.02 -12.09 1.59
C GLN A 83 -2.07 -13.31 2.52
N ASN A 84 -2.65 -13.16 3.70
CA ASN A 84 -3.04 -14.28 4.55
C ASN A 84 -4.58 -14.40 4.59
N TYR A 85 -5.09 -15.36 5.38
CA TYR A 85 -6.50 -15.75 5.38
C TYR A 85 -7.48 -14.60 5.68
N CYS A 86 -7.07 -13.59 6.47
CA CYS A 86 -7.90 -12.43 6.80
C CYS A 86 -7.12 -11.10 6.89
N ASP A 87 -5.84 -11.08 6.54
CA ASP A 87 -5.01 -9.88 6.66
C ASP A 87 -3.96 -9.79 5.55
N TYR A 88 -3.34 -8.62 5.48
CA TYR A 88 -2.18 -8.36 4.63
C TYR A 88 -0.98 -8.06 5.54
N SER A 89 0.15 -8.65 5.22
CA SER A 89 1.43 -8.35 5.85
C SER A 89 2.34 -7.64 4.86
N TYR A 90 3.00 -6.58 5.31
CA TYR A 90 3.92 -5.79 4.49
C TYR A 90 5.34 -5.93 5.03
N PHE A 91 6.29 -6.23 4.13
CA PHE A 91 7.71 -6.37 4.47
C PHE A 91 8.54 -5.41 3.64
N LEU A 92 9.37 -4.62 4.32
CA LEU A 92 10.31 -3.70 3.68
C LEU A 92 11.67 -4.40 3.47
N THR A 93 12.20 -4.25 2.27
CA THR A 93 13.58 -4.57 1.91
C THR A 93 14.24 -3.31 1.37
N SER A 94 15.17 -2.71 2.09
CA SER A 94 15.91 -1.53 1.63
C SER A 94 17.21 -1.37 2.41
N ASP A 95 18.22 -0.81 1.76
CA ASP A 95 19.45 -0.29 2.33
C ASP A 95 19.44 1.26 2.47
N LYS A 96 18.48 1.93 1.82
CA LYS A 96 18.36 3.40 1.78
C LYS A 96 17.36 3.97 2.79
N ILE A 97 16.34 3.19 3.18
CA ILE A 97 15.31 3.60 4.13
C ILE A 97 15.10 2.57 5.23
N SER A 98 14.78 3.04 6.44
CA SER A 98 14.48 2.16 7.58
C SER A 98 12.98 1.94 7.76
N VAL A 99 12.61 0.86 8.46
CA VAL A 99 11.20 0.59 8.81
C VAL A 99 10.62 1.73 9.66
N SER A 100 11.37 2.26 10.63
CA SER A 100 10.92 3.37 11.47
C SER A 100 10.62 4.63 10.67
N GLU A 101 11.49 4.96 9.71
CA GLU A 101 11.29 6.09 8.79
C GLU A 101 10.03 5.88 7.93
N LEU A 102 9.84 4.68 7.39
CA LEU A 102 8.64 4.35 6.62
C LEU A 102 7.36 4.49 7.46
N MET A 103 7.35 3.99 8.70
CA MET A 103 6.18 4.08 9.59
C MET A 103 5.83 5.52 9.95
N GLN A 104 6.83 6.38 10.10
CA GLN A 104 6.60 7.81 10.29
C GLN A 104 5.91 8.41 9.05
N ARG A 105 6.43 8.14 7.84
CA ARG A 105 5.82 8.64 6.59
C ARG A 105 4.40 8.11 6.36
N ILE A 106 4.13 6.85 6.72
CA ILE A 106 2.77 6.28 6.64
C ILE A 106 1.82 7.07 7.55
N THR A 107 2.27 7.41 8.76
CA THR A 107 1.47 8.19 9.72
C THR A 107 1.17 9.59 9.18
N GLU A 108 2.18 10.27 8.63
CA GLU A 108 2.03 11.60 8.02
C GLU A 108 1.02 11.58 6.86
N VAL A 109 1.14 10.62 5.95
CA VAL A 109 0.21 10.45 4.82
C VAL A 109 -1.23 10.18 5.30
N ALA A 110 -1.40 9.34 6.32
CA ALA A 110 -2.72 9.03 6.86
C ALA A 110 -3.40 10.28 7.45
N LEU A 111 -2.66 11.08 8.24
CA LEU A 111 -3.18 12.31 8.84
C LEU A 111 -3.55 13.36 7.77
N GLU A 112 -2.73 13.54 6.74
CA GLU A 112 -3.04 14.45 5.63
C GLU A 112 -4.28 14.03 4.85
N GLN A 113 -4.52 12.73 4.70
CA GLN A 113 -5.71 12.21 4.01
C GLN A 113 -6.97 12.42 4.85
N GLU A 114 -6.92 12.16 6.16
CA GLU A 114 -8.02 12.46 7.08
C GLU A 114 -8.39 13.95 7.06
N GLU A 115 -7.40 14.85 7.11
CA GLU A 115 -7.63 16.30 7.04
C GLU A 115 -8.32 16.71 5.73
N LYS A 116 -7.84 16.20 4.58
CA LYS A 116 -8.46 16.47 3.27
C LYS A 116 -9.90 15.99 3.18
N GLU A 117 -10.24 14.91 3.88
CA GLU A 117 -11.59 14.35 3.89
C GLU A 117 -12.54 15.15 4.80
N GLN A 118 -12.05 15.68 5.92
CA GLN A 118 -12.80 16.59 6.80
C GLN A 118 -13.20 17.90 6.09
N TRP A 119 -12.33 18.44 5.22
CA TRP A 119 -12.61 19.67 4.47
C TRP A 119 -13.40 19.46 3.16
N ARG A 120 -13.75 18.21 2.83
CA ARG A 120 -14.59 17.86 1.67
C ARG A 120 -16.08 17.69 2.00
N LEU A 121 -16.46 17.84 3.27
CA LEU A 121 -17.84 17.85 3.78
C LEU A 121 -18.38 19.28 3.91
#